data_AF-A0A9Q6ICX0-F1
#
_entry.id   AF-A0A9Q6ICX0-F1
#
_cell.length_a   1.000
_cell.length_b   1.000
_cell.length_c   1.000
_cell.angle_alpha   90.00
_cell.angle_beta   90.00
_cell.angle_gamma   90.00
#
_symmetry.space_group_name_H-M   'P 1'
#
loop_
_entity.id
_entity.type
_entity.pdbx_description
1 polymer ?
#
loop_
_entity_poly.entity_id
_entity_poly.type
_entity_poly.pdbx_seq_one_letter_code
_entity_poly.pdbx_strand_id
1 'polypeptide(L)'
;MMKNNYSFELLTRKEIYSGSNKSDLFFSMLELTKCGTVYPVDTFVELEDKLPDNQYYIAHNLVFRKGKKVLFNGELVVSYRNDLIDFLAKSIESNDLRNLLISPVFDESPSYVVSINDESFYFFI
;
A
#
# COMPACT_ATOMS: atom_id res chain seq x y z
N MET A 1 -11.97 -20.12 14.68
CA MET A 1 -11.47 -18.73 14.76
C MET A 1 -10.71 -18.48 13.47
N MET A 2 -11.33 -17.87 12.45
CA MET A 2 -10.64 -17.58 11.19
C MET A 2 -9.58 -16.53 11.48
N LYS A 3 -8.31 -16.90 11.32
CA LYS A 3 -7.24 -15.92 11.22
C LYS A 3 -7.41 -15.27 9.83
N ASN A 4 -7.86 -14.01 9.79
CA ASN A 4 -7.67 -13.19 8.60
C ASN A 4 -6.16 -13.01 8.44
N ASN A 5 -5.53 -13.90 7.67
CA ASN A 5 -4.12 -13.79 7.34
C ASN A 5 -4.00 -12.66 6.32
N TYR A 6 -3.62 -11.47 6.78
CA TYR A 6 -3.25 -10.36 5.92
C TYR A 6 -1.87 -10.63 5.35
N SER A 7 -1.83 -11.47 4.31
CA SER A 7 -0.60 -11.89 3.64
C SER A 7 -0.66 -11.58 2.16
N PHE A 8 0.46 -11.12 1.60
CA PHE A 8 0.60 -10.85 0.16
C PHE A 8 0.77 -12.15 -0.67
N GLU A 9 -0.10 -13.15 -0.52
CA GLU A 9 0.06 -14.47 -1.16
C GLU A 9 0.05 -14.40 -2.69
N LEU A 10 -0.82 -13.56 -3.27
CA LEU A 10 -0.93 -13.37 -4.72
C LEU A 10 0.24 -12.57 -5.33
N LEU A 11 1.02 -11.86 -4.50
CA LEU A 11 2.18 -11.09 -4.94
C LEU A 11 3.36 -12.03 -5.16
N THR A 12 3.62 -12.32 -6.44
CA THR A 12 4.45 -13.46 -6.87
C THR A 12 5.93 -13.25 -6.55
N ARG A 13 6.44 -12.03 -6.73
CA ARG A 13 7.79 -11.63 -6.36
C ARG A 13 7.73 -10.48 -5.37
N LYS A 14 8.17 -10.73 -4.16
CA LYS A 14 8.19 -9.74 -3.08
C LYS A 14 9.37 -9.97 -2.17
N GLU A 15 9.88 -8.89 -1.64
CA GLU A 15 10.80 -8.89 -0.52
C GLU A 15 10.03 -8.45 0.71
N ILE A 16 10.00 -9.29 1.75
CA ILE A 16 9.45 -8.88 3.04
C ILE A 16 10.43 -7.84 3.59
N TYR A 17 9.94 -6.62 3.82
CA TYR A 17 10.78 -5.58 4.39
C TYR A 17 11.14 -5.97 5.83
N SER A 18 12.40 -6.37 6.04
CA SER A 18 12.94 -6.77 7.34
C SER A 18 13.73 -5.65 8.02
N GLY A 19 13.70 -4.43 7.47
CA GLY A 19 14.36 -3.28 8.08
C GLY A 19 13.76 -2.96 9.45
N SER A 20 14.58 -2.42 10.36
CA SER A 20 14.16 -2.04 11.71
C SER A 20 13.05 -0.99 11.74
N ASN A 21 12.73 -0.39 10.59
CA ASN A 21 11.86 0.77 10.50
C ASN A 21 10.54 0.61 9.70
N LYS A 22 9.98 -0.60 9.67
CA LYS A 22 8.72 -0.89 8.97
C LYS A 22 7.56 0.03 9.39
N SER A 23 7.47 0.32 10.69
CA SER A 23 6.43 1.19 11.23
C SER A 23 6.60 2.63 10.77
N ASP A 24 7.82 3.20 10.81
CA ASP A 24 7.97 4.60 10.40
C ASP A 24 7.76 4.75 8.89
N LEU A 25 8.18 3.78 8.06
CA LEU A 25 7.82 3.79 6.62
C LEU A 25 6.30 3.83 6.43
N PHE A 26 5.57 2.97 7.13
CA PHE A 26 4.11 2.98 7.09
C PHE A 26 3.54 4.33 7.55
N PHE A 27 4.04 4.88 8.64
CA PHE A 27 3.53 6.16 9.16
C PHE A 27 3.91 7.35 8.28
N SER A 28 5.04 7.34 7.58
CA SER A 28 5.39 8.34 6.55
C SER A 28 4.41 8.29 5.38
N MET A 29 4.05 7.08 4.90
CA MET A 29 2.99 6.94 3.88
C MET A 29 1.63 7.43 4.39
N LEU A 30 1.25 7.01 5.60
CA LEU A 30 -0.03 7.40 6.19
C LEU A 30 -0.11 8.91 6.43
N GLU A 31 0.99 9.58 6.77
CA GLU A 31 1.01 11.02 6.98
C GLU A 31 0.72 11.80 5.70
N LEU A 32 1.26 11.36 4.55
CA LEU A 32 0.95 11.99 3.27
C LEU A 32 -0.55 11.91 2.93
N THR A 33 -1.22 10.81 3.30
CA THR A 33 -2.68 10.69 3.10
C THR A 33 -3.53 11.66 3.94
N LYS A 34 -2.96 12.27 4.99
CA LYS A 34 -3.66 13.24 5.84
C LYS A 34 -3.42 14.69 5.42
N CYS A 35 -2.21 14.98 4.95
CA CYS A 35 -1.74 16.34 4.73
C CYS A 35 -1.56 16.68 3.24
N GLY A 36 -1.50 15.67 2.37
CA GLY A 36 -1.33 15.83 0.93
C GLY A 36 -2.61 16.19 0.20
N THR A 37 -2.45 16.66 -1.04
CA THR A 37 -3.56 16.93 -1.96
C THR A 37 -4.06 15.62 -2.54
N VAL A 38 -5.38 15.40 -2.45
CA VAL A 38 -6.01 14.16 -2.92
C VAL A 38 -6.59 14.31 -4.32
N TYR A 39 -6.36 13.29 -5.14
CA TYR A 39 -6.94 13.12 -6.47
C TYR A 39 -7.61 11.75 -6.54
N PRO A 40 -8.93 11.68 -6.84
CA PRO A 40 -9.57 10.40 -7.12
C PRO A 40 -8.99 9.77 -8.40
N VAL A 41 -8.97 8.45 -8.44
CA VAL A 41 -8.54 7.65 -9.59
C VAL A 41 -9.68 6.69 -9.92
N ASP A 42 -10.29 6.86 -11.10
CA ASP A 42 -11.58 6.25 -11.40
C ASP A 42 -11.44 4.87 -12.06
N THR A 43 -10.29 4.58 -12.66
CA THR A 43 -10.06 3.33 -13.39
C THR A 43 -8.74 2.67 -13.00
N PHE A 44 -8.69 1.36 -13.21
CA PHE A 44 -7.45 0.59 -13.02
C PHE A 44 -6.33 1.04 -13.98
N VAL A 45 -6.68 1.47 -15.20
CA VAL A 45 -5.71 2.00 -16.18
C VAL A 45 -5.11 3.31 -15.67
N GLU A 46 -5.93 4.23 -15.16
CA GLU A 46 -5.43 5.46 -14.55
C GLU A 46 -4.56 5.18 -13.32
N LEU A 47 -4.91 4.18 -12.51
CA LEU A 47 -4.10 3.74 -11.38
C LEU A 47 -2.71 3.25 -11.84
N GLU A 48 -2.67 2.46 -12.90
CA GLU A 48 -1.42 1.98 -13.49
C GLU A 48 -0.54 3.14 -13.98
N ASP A 49 -1.13 4.17 -14.60
CA ASP A 49 -0.44 5.38 -15.05
C ASP A 49 0.11 6.23 -13.88
N LYS A 50 -0.53 6.16 -12.71
CA LYS A 50 -0.07 6.81 -11.46
C LYS A 50 1.04 6.05 -10.74
N LEU A 51 1.45 4.90 -11.26
CA LEU A 51 2.55 4.10 -10.73
C LEU A 51 3.71 4.01 -11.73
N PRO A 52 4.44 5.11 -12.03
CA PRO A 52 5.51 5.10 -13.04
C PRO A 52 6.87 4.52 -12.59
N ASP A 53 7.13 4.45 -11.29
CA ASP A 53 8.40 3.99 -10.72
C ASP A 53 8.61 2.48 -10.86
N ASN A 54 9.87 2.05 -10.71
CA ASN A 54 10.23 0.65 -10.90
C ASN A 54 9.85 -0.25 -9.71
N GLN A 55 9.92 0.29 -8.48
CA GLN A 55 9.71 -0.46 -7.24
C GLN A 55 8.85 0.31 -6.25
N TYR A 56 8.07 -0.45 -5.49
CA TYR A 56 7.06 0.06 -4.59
C TYR A 56 7.15 -0.57 -3.20
N TYR A 57 7.00 0.27 -2.17
CA TYR A 57 6.53 -0.18 -0.87
C TYR A 57 5.02 -0.39 -0.95
N ILE A 58 4.57 -1.56 -0.49
CA ILE A 58 3.16 -1.95 -0.46
C ILE A 58 2.84 -2.37 0.96
N ALA A 59 1.92 -1.67 1.62
CA ALA A 59 1.53 -1.92 3.00
C ALA A 59 0.03 -2.16 3.13
N HIS A 60 -0.36 -3.18 3.88
CA HIS A 60 -1.74 -3.31 4.33
C HIS A 60 -2.09 -2.14 5.25
N ASN A 61 -3.15 -1.39 4.94
CA ASN A 61 -3.58 -0.25 5.74
C ASN A 61 -4.30 -0.71 7.04
N LEU A 62 -3.53 -1.31 7.94
CA LEU A 62 -4.00 -1.94 9.16
C LEU A 62 -3.29 -1.38 10.37
N VAL A 63 -4.04 -0.62 11.15
CA VAL A 63 -3.59 -0.03 12.40
C VAL A 63 -4.49 -0.46 13.55
N PHE A 64 -3.93 -0.54 14.75
CA PHE A 64 -4.71 -0.67 15.98
C PHE A 64 -4.34 0.43 16.96
N ARG A 65 -5.28 0.77 17.85
CA ARG A 65 -5.07 1.75 18.91
C ARG A 65 -4.77 1.04 20.23
N LYS A 66 -3.67 1.42 20.86
CA LYS A 66 -3.32 1.05 22.24
C LYS A 66 -3.28 2.32 23.10
N GLY A 67 -4.41 2.62 23.75
CA GLY A 67 -4.61 3.90 24.41
C GLY A 67 -4.59 5.05 23.39
N LYS A 68 -3.70 6.04 23.59
CA LYS A 68 -3.50 7.16 22.65
C LYS A 68 -2.56 6.84 21.49
N LYS A 69 -1.86 5.70 21.50
CA LYS A 69 -0.90 5.34 20.45
C LYS A 69 -1.58 4.54 19.34
N VAL A 70 -1.29 4.92 18.09
CA VAL A 70 -1.62 4.13 16.90
C VAL A 70 -0.41 3.27 16.57
N LEU A 71 -0.63 1.98 16.32
CA LEU A 71 0.42 1.02 16.03
C LEU A 71 0.10 0.30 14.71
N PHE A 72 1.11 0.16 13.87
CA PHE A 72 1.00 -0.60 12.61
C PHE A 72 0.98 -2.11 12.90
N ASN A 73 0.03 -2.82 12.29
CA ASN A 73 -0.13 -4.28 12.43
C ASN A 73 -0.30 -4.99 11.08
N GLY A 74 -0.03 -4.28 9.99
CA GLY A 74 -0.08 -4.83 8.64
C GLY A 74 1.23 -5.49 8.22
N GLU A 75 1.18 -6.16 7.07
CA GLU A 75 2.37 -6.54 6.32
C GLU A 75 2.85 -5.37 5.44
N LEU A 76 4.16 -5.25 5.24
CA LEU A 76 4.79 -4.30 4.33
C LEU A 76 5.83 -5.07 3.53
N VAL A 77 5.76 -4.93 2.22
CA VAL A 77 6.64 -5.62 1.27
C VAL A 77 7.17 -4.63 0.24
N VAL A 78 8.25 -5.01 -0.41
CA VAL A 78 8.77 -4.34 -1.60
C VAL A 78 8.51 -5.23 -2.80
N SER A 79 8.04 -4.65 -3.90
CA SER A 79 7.86 -5.37 -5.16
C SER A 79 8.09 -4.46 -6.37
N TYR A 80 8.33 -5.07 -7.52
CA TYR A 80 8.44 -4.36 -8.79
C TYR A 80 7.06 -3.96 -9.30
N ARG A 81 7.02 -2.89 -10.10
CA ARG A 81 5.79 -2.36 -10.71
C ARG A 81 4.95 -3.45 -11.36
N ASN A 82 5.53 -4.27 -12.23
CA ASN A 82 4.76 -5.27 -12.98
C ASN A 82 4.13 -6.32 -12.05
N ASP A 83 4.85 -6.77 -11.04
CA ASP A 83 4.33 -7.72 -10.04
C ASP A 83 3.22 -7.08 -9.19
N LEU A 84 3.32 -5.78 -8.87
CA LEU A 84 2.28 -5.01 -8.19
C LEU A 84 1.02 -4.87 -9.05
N ILE A 85 1.15 -4.46 -10.31
CA ILE A 85 0.01 -4.30 -11.23
C ILE A 85 -0.71 -5.65 -11.42
N ASP A 86 0.04 -6.72 -11.65
CA ASP A 86 -0.51 -8.08 -11.77
C ASP A 86 -1.24 -8.50 -10.47
N PHE A 87 -0.68 -8.18 -9.31
CA PHE A 87 -1.30 -8.46 -8.01
C PHE A 87 -2.62 -7.71 -7.84
N LEU A 88 -2.66 -6.42 -8.16
CA LEU A 88 -3.87 -5.61 -8.04
C LEU A 88 -4.95 -6.11 -9.01
N ALA A 89 -4.60 -6.38 -10.26
CA ALA A 89 -5.53 -6.92 -11.26
C ALA A 89 -6.16 -8.25 -10.78
N LYS A 90 -5.34 -9.20 -10.33
CA LYS A 90 -5.82 -10.48 -9.78
C LYS A 90 -6.70 -10.31 -8.54
N SER A 91 -6.35 -9.38 -7.67
CA SER A 91 -7.11 -9.11 -6.44
C SER A 91 -8.48 -8.50 -6.73
N ILE A 92 -8.58 -7.65 -7.76
CA ILE A 92 -9.85 -7.11 -8.27
C ILE A 92 -10.69 -8.23 -8.88
N GLU A 93 -10.10 -9.04 -9.76
CA GLU A 93 -10.78 -10.18 -10.41
C GLU A 93 -11.34 -11.19 -9.39
N SER A 94 -10.61 -11.43 -8.29
CA SER A 94 -11.01 -12.35 -7.23
C SER A 94 -11.89 -11.72 -6.15
N ASN A 95 -12.24 -10.43 -6.26
CA ASN A 95 -12.97 -9.67 -5.24
C ASN A 95 -12.32 -9.76 -3.84
N ASP A 96 -10.99 -9.67 -3.79
CA ASP A 96 -10.16 -9.76 -2.58
C ASP A 96 -9.19 -8.56 -2.47
N LEU A 97 -9.56 -7.43 -3.06
CA LEU A 97 -8.76 -6.21 -2.97
C LEU A 97 -8.83 -5.63 -1.55
N ARG A 98 -7.70 -5.74 -0.84
CA ARG A 98 -7.57 -5.25 0.55
C ARG A 98 -7.26 -3.75 0.57
N ASN A 99 -7.44 -3.15 1.74
CA ASN A 99 -7.03 -1.76 1.96
C ASN A 99 -5.49 -1.68 1.99
N LEU A 100 -4.93 -0.85 1.12
CA LEU A 100 -3.49 -0.76 0.88
C LEU A 100 -3.04 0.69 0.85
N LEU A 101 -1.79 0.91 1.30
CA LEU A 101 -0.99 2.09 1.00
C LEU A 101 0.16 1.65 0.11
N ILE A 102 0.36 2.36 -1.00
CA ILE A 102 1.39 2.08 -1.99
C ILE A 102 2.18 3.36 -2.21
N SER A 103 3.50 3.28 -2.19
CA SER A 103 4.38 4.41 -2.53
C SER A 103 5.61 3.91 -3.27
N PRO A 104 6.23 4.73 -4.12
CA PRO A 104 7.54 4.40 -4.68
C PRO A 104 8.54 4.21 -3.54
N VAL A 105 9.56 3.38 -3.74
CA VAL A 105 10.62 3.24 -2.73
C VAL A 105 11.27 4.60 -2.46
N PHE A 106 11.36 4.95 -1.17
CA PHE A 106 11.88 6.24 -0.70
C PHE A 106 12.80 6.06 0.51
N ASP A 107 13.64 7.09 0.77
CA ASP A 107 14.56 7.13 1.92
C ASP A 107 13.95 7.88 3.11
N GLU A 108 13.50 9.13 2.92
CA GLU A 108 12.96 9.97 4.00
C GLU A 108 11.42 10.02 3.99
N SER A 109 10.84 10.45 2.87
CA SER A 109 9.39 10.59 2.68
C SER A 109 8.98 10.19 1.27
N PRO A 110 7.78 9.62 1.08
CA PRO A 110 7.26 9.29 -0.25
C PRO A 110 7.01 10.57 -1.06
N SER A 111 7.31 10.51 -2.36
CA SER A 111 6.95 11.57 -3.31
C SER A 111 5.45 11.60 -3.61
N TYR A 112 4.78 10.45 -3.47
CA TYR A 112 3.34 10.30 -3.56
C TYR A 112 2.90 9.01 -2.86
N VAL A 113 1.60 8.91 -2.55
CA VAL A 113 0.97 7.69 -2.02
C VAL A 113 -0.30 7.40 -2.79
N VAL A 114 -0.47 6.15 -3.21
CA VAL A 114 -1.77 5.62 -3.61
C VAL A 114 -2.40 4.92 -2.41
N SER A 115 -3.61 5.32 -2.06
CA SER A 115 -4.46 4.59 -1.11
C SER A 115 -5.53 3.82 -1.86
N ILE A 116 -5.71 2.56 -1.48
CA ILE A 116 -6.80 1.70 -1.95
C ILE A 116 -7.72 1.43 -0.75
N ASN A 117 -9.00 1.80 -0.84
CA ASN A 117 -10.00 1.55 0.20
C ASN A 117 -11.32 1.16 -0.45
N ASP A 118 -11.88 0.00 -0.09
CA ASP A 118 -13.21 -0.45 -0.56
C ASP A 118 -13.39 -0.27 -2.09
N GLU A 119 -12.44 -0.80 -2.87
CA GLU A 119 -12.36 -0.71 -4.35
C GLU A 119 -12.19 0.71 -4.92
N SER A 120 -12.05 1.73 -4.07
CA SER A 120 -11.76 3.10 -4.48
C SER A 120 -10.26 3.39 -4.43
N PHE A 121 -9.77 4.13 -5.41
CA PHE A 121 -8.37 4.53 -5.53
C PHE A 121 -8.21 6.04 -5.33
N TYR A 122 -7.21 6.41 -4.54
CA TYR A 122 -6.89 7.81 -4.25
C TYR A 122 -5.39 8.04 -4.38
N PHE A 123 -4.99 9.07 -5.10
CA PHE A 123 -3.60 9.49 -5.28
C PHE A 123 -3.33 10.76 -4.47
N PHE A 124 -2.26 10.74 -3.66
CA PHE A 124 -1.86 11.81 -2.76
C PHE A 124 -0.45 12.32 -3.10
N ILE A 125 -0.28 13.64 -3.16
CA ILE A 125 1.00 14.35 -3.33
C ILE A 125 1.13 15.53 -2.37
#